data_AF-A4JPP5-F1
#
_entry.id   AF-A4JPP5-F1
#
_cell.length_a   1.000
_cell.length_b   1.000
_cell.length_c   1.000
_cell.angle_alpha   90.00
_cell.angle_beta   90.00
_cell.angle_gamma   90.00
#
_symmetry.space_group_name_H-M   'P 1'
#
loop_
_entity.id
_entity.type
_entity.pdbx_description
1 polymer ?
#
loop_
_entity_poly.entity_id
_entity_poly.type
_entity_poly.pdbx_seq_one_letter_code
_entity_poly.pdbx_strand_id
1 'polypeptide(L)'
;MSLRAAGHRLILRVRHQPTEAVTKPDAADAPTDDPRPIPPEQPELEDCCNSGCSPCVFDLYDEALARYRAELAEWEARHAPPKPQS
;
A
#
# COMPACT_ATOMS: atom_id res chain seq x y z
N MET A 1 47.95 -10.91 34.59
CA MET A 1 47.36 -12.22 34.22
C MET A 1 45.94 -12.28 34.74
N SER A 2 44.95 -12.53 33.90
CA SER A 2 43.80 -13.39 34.24
C SER A 2 42.99 -13.65 32.98
N LEU A 3 42.77 -14.92 32.72
CA LEU A 3 42.25 -15.51 31.50
C LEU A 3 40.72 -15.46 31.46
N ARG A 4 40.22 -15.31 30.23
CA ARG A 4 39.02 -15.96 29.62
C ARG A 4 37.76 -16.13 30.48
N ALA A 5 36.67 -15.55 30.00
CA ALA A 5 35.39 -16.24 29.93
C ALA A 5 34.69 -15.91 28.60
N ALA A 6 34.76 -16.86 27.67
CA ALA A 6 33.82 -16.98 26.56
C ALA A 6 32.57 -17.70 27.09
N GLY A 7 31.37 -17.20 26.83
CA GLY A 7 30.17 -17.80 27.42
C GLY A 7 28.85 -17.19 26.98
N HIS A 8 28.53 -17.35 25.69
CA HIS A 8 27.21 -17.46 25.08
C HIS A 8 25.96 -17.13 25.93
N ARG A 9 25.25 -16.06 25.56
CA ARG A 9 23.78 -16.11 25.55
C ARG A 9 23.22 -15.42 24.32
N LEU A 10 22.88 -16.29 23.37
CA LEU A 10 22.11 -16.08 22.16
C LEU A 10 20.84 -15.29 22.45
N ILE A 11 20.86 -13.99 22.20
CA ILE A 11 19.65 -13.18 22.04
C ILE A 11 18.91 -13.72 20.83
N LEU A 12 17.75 -14.35 21.04
CA LEU A 12 16.73 -14.54 20.02
C LEU A 12 16.25 -13.15 19.60
N ARG A 13 17.04 -12.46 18.76
CA ARG A 13 16.53 -11.36 17.97
C ARG A 13 15.56 -11.98 16.98
N VAL A 14 14.27 -11.93 17.31
CA VAL A 14 13.21 -11.97 16.31
C VAL A 14 13.67 -11.07 15.17
N ARG A 15 13.97 -11.67 14.02
CA ARG A 15 14.17 -10.89 12.80
C ARG A 15 12.77 -10.46 12.35
N HIS A 16 12.24 -9.39 12.96
CA HIS A 16 11.31 -8.56 12.23
C HIS A 16 12.10 -8.08 11.03
N GLN A 17 11.76 -8.58 9.84
CA GLN A 17 12.34 -8.11 8.61
C GLN A 17 12.11 -6.59 8.59
N PRO A 18 13.15 -5.76 8.38
CA PRO A 18 12.86 -4.43 7.87
C PRO A 18 12.14 -4.69 6.55
N THR A 19 10.89 -4.26 6.44
CA THR A 19 10.23 -4.16 5.15
C THR A 19 10.93 -3.01 4.43
N GLU A 20 12.13 -3.29 3.91
CA GLU A 20 12.78 -2.49 2.90
C GLU A 20 11.73 -2.36 1.81
N ALA A 21 11.24 -1.14 1.65
CA ALA A 21 10.17 -0.75 0.76
C ALA A 21 10.10 -1.65 -0.47
N VAL A 22 9.04 -2.47 -0.54
CA VAL A 22 8.46 -2.79 -1.84
C VAL A 22 7.94 -1.46 -2.37
N THR A 23 8.85 -0.70 -2.98
CA THR A 23 8.51 0.22 -4.04
C THR A 23 7.96 -0.68 -5.13
N LYS A 24 6.64 -0.87 -5.15
CA LYS A 24 5.96 -1.29 -6.38
C LYS A 24 6.42 -0.29 -7.44
N PRO A 25 7.11 -0.72 -8.51
CA PRO A 25 7.39 0.16 -9.63
C PRO A 25 6.05 0.60 -10.19
N ASP A 26 5.74 1.86 -9.88
CA ASP A 26 4.98 2.84 -10.63
C ASP A 26 4.16 2.28 -11.80
N ALA A 27 2.84 2.42 -11.65
CA ALA A 27 1.91 2.56 -12.75
C ALA A 27 2.15 3.89 -13.49
N ALA A 28 3.37 4.13 -13.98
CA ALA A 28 3.77 5.39 -14.63
C ALA A 28 4.50 5.17 -15.96
N ASP A 29 4.12 4.14 -16.72
CA ASP A 29 4.24 4.24 -18.17
C ASP A 29 2.96 4.90 -18.69
N ALA A 30 2.86 6.22 -18.46
CA ALA A 30 1.74 7.03 -18.92
C ALA A 30 1.99 7.49 -20.37
N PRO A 31 1.19 7.09 -21.36
CA PRO A 31 1.04 7.88 -22.57
C PRO A 31 0.23 9.16 -22.21
N THR A 32 0.90 10.31 -22.31
CA THR A 32 0.41 11.69 -22.52
C THR A 32 -1.13 11.82 -22.60
N ASP A 33 -1.90 12.37 -21.65
CA ASP A 33 -1.74 13.44 -20.68
C ASP A 33 -2.81 13.16 -19.58
N ASP A 34 -2.40 12.79 -18.36
CA ASP A 34 -3.27 12.56 -17.18
C ASP A 34 -4.50 11.61 -17.36
N PRO A 35 -4.29 10.29 -17.52
CA PRO A 35 -5.39 9.33 -17.61
C PRO A 35 -6.21 9.25 -16.31
N ARG A 36 -7.51 8.93 -16.44
CA ARG A 36 -8.40 8.72 -15.29
C ARG A 36 -7.89 7.57 -14.42
N PRO A 37 -7.83 7.71 -13.08
CA PRO A 37 -7.44 6.61 -12.21
C PRO A 37 -8.41 5.44 -12.33
N ILE A 38 -7.91 4.23 -12.09
CA ILE A 38 -8.65 2.96 -12.19
C ILE A 38 -8.99 2.48 -10.77
N PRO A 39 -10.24 2.08 -10.49
CA PRO A 39 -10.61 1.58 -9.17
C PRO A 39 -9.85 0.28 -8.84
N PRO A 40 -9.52 0.04 -7.56
CA PRO A 40 -8.92 -1.22 -7.15
C PRO A 40 -9.90 -2.37 -7.36
N GLU A 41 -9.37 -3.55 -7.69
CA GLU A 41 -10.14 -4.78 -7.74
C GLU A 41 -10.62 -5.14 -6.32
N GLN A 42 -11.91 -5.49 -6.22
CA GLN A 42 -12.48 -5.95 -4.96
C GLN A 42 -12.01 -7.38 -4.68
N PRO A 43 -11.43 -7.67 -3.51
CA PRO A 43 -11.04 -9.02 -3.16
C PRO A 43 -12.26 -9.90 -2.90
N GLU A 44 -12.15 -11.19 -3.25
CA GLU A 44 -13.16 -12.19 -2.93
C GLU A 44 -13.06 -12.64 -1.46
N LEU A 45 -14.09 -13.32 -0.96
CA LEU A 45 -14.08 -13.86 0.41
C LEU A 45 -13.00 -14.94 0.59
N GLU A 46 -12.66 -15.67 -0.47
CA GLU A 46 -11.58 -16.66 -0.47
C GLU A 46 -10.18 -16.05 -0.34
N ASP A 47 -9.97 -14.80 -0.76
CA ASP A 47 -8.72 -14.06 -0.54
C ASP A 47 -8.52 -13.68 0.93
N CYS A 48 -9.61 -13.65 1.71
CA CYS A 48 -9.51 -13.47 3.14
C CYS A 48 -9.02 -14.76 3.81
N CYS A 49 -7.91 -14.65 4.55
CA CYS A 49 -7.36 -15.76 5.32
C CYS A 49 -8.31 -16.31 6.42
N ASN A 50 -9.40 -15.60 6.76
CA ASN A 50 -10.41 -15.97 7.75
C ASN A 50 -9.88 -16.35 9.16
N SER A 51 -8.59 -16.13 9.41
CA SER A 51 -7.87 -16.55 10.62
C SER A 51 -7.56 -15.38 11.57
N GLY A 52 -8.10 -14.20 11.30
CA GLY A 52 -7.83 -12.98 12.07
C GLY A 52 -6.49 -12.30 11.77
N CYS A 53 -5.93 -12.50 10.57
CA CYS A 53 -4.72 -11.80 10.12
C CYS A 53 -4.95 -10.28 10.04
N SER A 54 -3.94 -9.49 10.40
CA SER A 54 -3.93 -8.02 10.28
C SER A 54 -2.64 -7.55 9.59
N PRO A 55 -2.73 -6.72 8.53
CA PRO A 55 -3.96 -6.20 7.92
C PRO A 55 -4.74 -7.27 7.14
N CYS A 56 -6.08 -7.21 7.18
CA CYS A 56 -6.94 -8.05 6.34
C CYS A 56 -6.85 -7.58 4.87
N VAL A 57 -7.11 -8.46 3.91
CA VAL A 57 -7.17 -8.07 2.48
C VAL A 57 -8.22 -6.97 2.25
N PHE A 58 -9.32 -6.99 3.00
CA PHE A 58 -10.34 -5.94 2.97
C PHE A 58 -9.85 -4.61 3.54
N ASP A 59 -9.00 -4.63 4.57
CA ASP A 59 -8.38 -3.39 5.10
C ASP A 59 -7.50 -2.75 4.03
N LEU A 60 -6.64 -3.56 3.38
CA LEU A 60 -5.79 -3.08 2.29
C LEU A 60 -6.60 -2.56 1.09
N TYR A 61 -7.73 -3.21 0.79
CA TYR A 61 -8.65 -2.76 -0.24
C TYR A 61 -9.29 -1.41 0.12
N ASP A 62 -9.77 -1.22 1.34
CA ASP A 62 -10.35 0.05 1.78
C ASP A 62 -9.33 1.19 1.72
N GLU A 63 -8.08 0.94 2.13
CA GLU A 63 -6.98 1.90 1.98
C GLU A 63 -6.72 2.27 0.51
N ALA A 64 -6.66 1.26 -0.37
CA ALA A 64 -6.50 1.48 -1.81
C ALA A 64 -7.69 2.25 -2.42
N LEU A 65 -8.90 1.95 -1.96
CA LEU A 65 -10.13 2.60 -2.41
C LEU A 65 -10.19 4.06 -1.94
N ALA A 66 -9.72 4.36 -0.73
CA ALA A 66 -9.59 5.72 -0.22
C ALA A 66 -8.62 6.54 -1.08
N ARG A 67 -7.45 5.98 -1.42
CA ARG A 67 -6.48 6.61 -2.32
C ARG A 67 -7.08 6.86 -3.71
N TYR A 68 -7.72 5.85 -4.30
CA TYR A 68 -8.39 5.97 -5.58
C TYR A 68 -9.43 7.09 -5.60
N ARG A 69 -10.26 7.21 -4.56
CA ARG A 69 -11.28 8.28 -4.47
C ARG A 69 -10.65 9.66 -4.41
N ALA A 70 -9.52 9.82 -3.71
CA ALA A 70 -8.79 11.09 -3.67
C ALA A 70 -8.24 11.45 -5.05
N GLU A 71 -7.52 10.51 -5.69
CA GLU A 71 -6.96 10.69 -7.03
C GLU A 71 -8.06 11.00 -8.07
N LEU A 72 -9.20 10.32 -7.98
CA LEU A 72 -10.34 10.54 -8.86
C LEU A 72 -10.92 11.95 -8.69
N ALA A 73 -11.06 12.43 -7.46
CA ALA A 73 -11.57 13.77 -7.21
C ALA A 73 -10.63 14.85 -7.79
N GLU A 74 -9.31 14.68 -7.66
CA GLU A 74 -8.31 15.58 -8.24
C GLU A 74 -8.32 15.53 -9.77
N TRP A 75 -8.49 14.34 -10.35
CA TRP A 75 -8.66 14.17 -11.78
C TRP A 75 -9.94 14.88 -12.28
N GLU A 76 -11.08 14.67 -11.62
CA GLU A 76 -12.35 15.30 -11.98
C GLU A 76 -12.29 16.83 -11.87
N ALA A 77 -11.59 17.36 -10.87
CA ALA A 77 -11.40 18.81 -10.72
C ALA A 77 -10.59 19.42 -11.88
N ARG A 78 -9.59 18.71 -12.39
CA ARG A 78 -8.79 19.13 -13.56
C ARG A 78 -9.57 19.01 -14.88
N HIS A 79 -10.54 18.10 -14.95
CA HIS A 79 -11.28 17.77 -16.17
C HIS A 79 -12.71 18.34 -16.21
N ALA A 80 -13.18 18.99 -15.14
CA ALA A 80 -14.51 19.56 -15.08
C ALA A 80 -14.66 20.71 -16.10
N PRO A 81 -15.71 20.72 -16.95
CA PRO A 81 -15.97 21.86 -17.81
C PRO A 81 -16.32 23.08 -16.94
N PRO A 82 -15.89 24.30 -17.32
CA PRO A 82 -16.29 25.51 -16.62
C PRO A 82 -17.82 25.62 -16.69
N LYS A 83 -18.48 25.69 -15.53
CA LYS A 83 -19.92 25.88 -15.47
C LYS A 83 -20.28 27.21 -16.16
N PRO A 84 -21.23 27.24 -17.12
CA PRO A 84 -21.68 28.49 -17.70
C PRO A 84 -22.33 29.33 -16.60
N GLN A 85 -21.81 30.53 -16.42
CA GLN A 85 -22.30 31.49 -15.42
C GLN A 85 -23.55 32.15 -16.01
N SER A 86 -24.72 31.91 -15.42
CA SER A 86 -25.98 32.61 -15.76
C SER A 86 -26.05 33.97 -15.10
#